data_AF-K0KHM4-F1
#
_entry.id   AF-K0KHM4-F1
#
_cell.length_a   1.000
_cell.length_b   1.000
_cell.length_c   1.000
_cell.angle_alpha   90.00
_cell.angle_beta   90.00
_cell.angle_gamma   90.00
#
_symmetry.space_group_name_H-M   'P 1'
#
loop_
_entity.id
_entity.type
_entity.pdbx_description
1 polymer ?
#
loop_
_entity_poly.entity_id
_entity_poly.type
_entity_poly.pdbx_seq_one_letter_code
_entity_poly.pdbx_strand_id
1 'polypeptide(L)'
;MQAPTTQNEQNIDHSGVPIEALESLRLRLTQVNKCQIGDQVNIIFTQLASLSATLSTYSETLAKTVVYPLPDFPTTEQESLLTTLLRKKALPEVNEWIEDSKKKSTDILLKDDEDLTDWALNLVINQRDEHEFRGFHTKKEIDEQINEDDDIKIKQDFSRPKYSIDEVLKFMYQGSLPTK
;
A
#
# COMPACT_ATOMS: atom_id res chain seq x y z
N MET A 1 -18.66 35.27 43.26
CA MET A 1 -18.30 33.95 43.85
C MET A 1 -18.65 32.91 42.81
N GLN A 2 -17.63 32.41 42.11
CA GLN A 2 -17.77 31.45 41.02
C GLN A 2 -17.70 30.04 41.61
N ALA A 3 -18.75 29.24 41.40
CA ALA A 3 -18.75 27.82 41.75
C ALA A 3 -18.07 27.03 40.62
N PRO A 4 -17.12 26.12 40.92
CA PRO A 4 -16.54 25.25 39.91
C PRO A 4 -17.39 23.98 39.84
N THR A 5 -18.28 23.86 38.85
CA THR A 5 -18.89 22.57 38.52
C THR A 5 -17.89 21.76 37.70
N THR A 6 -17.16 20.94 38.44
CA THR A 6 -16.49 19.73 37.95
C THR A 6 -17.54 18.79 37.38
N GLN A 7 -17.55 18.59 36.06
CA GLN A 7 -18.00 17.33 35.46
C GLN A 7 -17.01 16.99 34.35
N ASN A 8 -15.95 16.31 34.78
CA ASN A 8 -15.12 15.50 33.89
C ASN A 8 -15.97 14.26 33.61
N GLU A 9 -16.94 14.37 32.70
CA GLU A 9 -17.65 13.21 32.17
C GLU A 9 -16.61 12.34 31.50
N GLN A 10 -16.20 11.28 32.23
CA GLN A 10 -15.50 10.17 31.63
C GLN A 10 -16.40 9.70 30.50
N ASN A 11 -15.93 9.89 29.27
CA ASN A 11 -16.56 9.35 28.07
C ASN A 11 -16.45 7.83 28.17
N ILE A 12 -17.39 7.22 28.91
CA ILE A 12 -17.48 5.79 29.10
C ILE A 12 -17.99 5.27 27.77
N ASP A 13 -17.09 4.63 27.03
CA ASP A 13 -17.44 3.96 25.79
C ASP A 13 -18.34 2.76 26.11
N HIS A 14 -19.65 2.97 26.01
CA HIS A 14 -20.66 1.94 26.21
C HIS A 14 -20.81 1.00 25.00
N SER A 15 -20.09 1.26 23.92
CA SER A 15 -20.37 0.63 22.63
C SER A 15 -19.68 -0.72 22.44
N GLY A 16 -18.65 -1.04 23.24
CA GLY A 16 -17.86 -2.28 23.09
C GLY A 16 -17.26 -2.42 21.68
N VAL A 17 -17.15 -1.32 20.95
CA VAL A 17 -16.71 -1.28 19.56
C VAL A 17 -15.19 -1.45 19.52
N PRO A 18 -14.64 -2.25 18.60
CA PRO A 18 -13.20 -2.36 18.42
C PRO A 18 -12.60 -1.02 17.93
N ILE A 19 -12.18 -0.17 18.87
CA ILE A 19 -11.56 1.14 18.61
C ILE A 19 -10.34 0.98 17.69
N GLU A 20 -9.55 -0.07 17.89
CA GLU A 20 -8.35 -0.36 17.09
C GLU A 20 -8.66 -0.59 15.61
N ALA A 21 -9.72 -1.36 15.31
CA ALA A 21 -10.12 -1.64 13.94
C ALA A 21 -10.62 -0.38 13.24
N LEU A 22 -11.42 0.44 13.93
CA LEU A 22 -11.93 1.70 13.39
C LEU A 22 -10.84 2.74 13.19
N GLU A 23 -9.88 2.85 14.12
CA GLU A 23 -8.73 3.75 13.99
C GLU A 23 -7.85 3.35 12.80
N SER A 24 -7.61 2.05 12.62
CA SER A 24 -6.87 1.54 11.46
C SER A 24 -7.57 1.89 10.14
N LEU A 25 -8.90 1.74 10.07
CA LEU A 25 -9.69 2.14 8.91
C LEU A 25 -9.66 3.65 8.68
N ARG A 26 -9.79 4.45 9.75
CA ARG A 26 -9.77 5.91 9.69
C ARG A 26 -8.46 6.43 9.10
N LEU A 27 -7.33 5.89 9.55
CA LEU A 27 -6.01 6.27 9.06
C LEU A 27 -5.85 5.98 7.56
N ARG A 28 -6.29 4.81 7.09
CA ARG A 28 -6.21 4.46 5.66
C ARG A 28 -7.16 5.28 4.78
N LEU A 29 -8.40 5.51 5.21
CA LEU A 29 -9.34 6.36 4.48
C LEU A 29 -8.81 7.79 4.35
N THR A 30 -8.18 8.31 5.41
CA THR A 30 -7.53 9.62 5.39
C THR A 30 -6.39 9.67 4.36
N GLN A 31 -5.62 8.59 4.24
CA GLN A 31 -4.54 8.49 3.26
C GLN A 31 -5.06 8.48 1.82
N VAL A 32 -6.13 7.72 1.54
CA VAL A 32 -6.77 7.71 0.21
C VAL A 32 -7.26 9.10 -0.19
N ASN A 33 -7.91 9.81 0.74
CA ASN A 33 -8.45 11.16 0.48
C ASN A 33 -7.38 12.23 0.21
N LYS A 34 -6.13 12.00 0.62
CA LYS A 34 -5.01 12.95 0.42
C LYS A 34 -4.32 12.78 -0.94
N CYS A 35 -4.59 11.70 -1.67
CA CYS A 35 -3.98 11.46 -2.97
C CYS A 35 -4.76 12.20 -4.09
N GLN A 36 -4.10 13.13 -4.80
CA GLN A 36 -4.62 13.89 -5.94
C GLN A 36 -4.57 13.09 -7.26
N ILE A 37 -5.57 13.24 -8.11
CA ILE A 37 -5.99 12.25 -9.13
C ILE A 37 -5.07 12.10 -10.36
N GLY A 38 -4.05 12.95 -10.57
CA GLY A 38 -3.26 13.00 -11.82
C GLY A 38 -2.23 11.88 -12.04
N ASP A 39 -1.18 11.84 -11.22
CA ASP A 39 -0.09 10.84 -11.30
C ASP A 39 -0.26 9.68 -10.30
N GLN A 40 -1.40 9.62 -9.64
CA GLN A 40 -1.57 8.88 -8.40
C GLN A 40 -2.54 7.71 -8.50
N VAL A 41 -3.01 7.34 -9.69
CA VAL A 41 -3.93 6.19 -9.85
C VAL A 41 -3.31 4.89 -9.33
N ASN A 42 -2.03 4.64 -9.62
CA ASN A 42 -1.30 3.50 -9.06
C ASN A 42 -1.18 3.58 -7.53
N ILE A 43 -0.97 4.79 -6.98
CA ILE A 43 -0.91 5.00 -5.54
C ILE A 43 -2.28 4.72 -4.92
N ILE A 44 -3.35 5.28 -5.48
CA ILE A 44 -4.73 5.05 -5.05
C ILE A 44 -5.05 3.55 -5.10
N PHE A 45 -4.63 2.83 -6.14
CA PHE A 45 -4.82 1.39 -6.23
C PHE A 45 -4.13 0.66 -5.07
N THR A 46 -2.86 0.98 -4.76
CA THR A 46 -2.17 0.39 -3.61
C THR A 46 -2.85 0.74 -2.28
N GLN A 47 -3.36 1.97 -2.13
CA GLN A 47 -4.09 2.38 -0.93
C GLN A 47 -5.45 1.70 -0.80
N LEU A 48 -6.16 1.45 -1.91
CA LEU A 48 -7.42 0.74 -1.93
C LEU A 48 -7.24 -0.76 -1.67
N ALA A 49 -6.21 -1.37 -2.25
CA ALA A 49 -5.83 -2.76 -1.96
C ALA A 49 -5.47 -2.93 -0.49
N SER A 50 -4.71 -1.98 0.05
CA SER A 50 -4.37 -1.87 1.47
C SER A 50 -5.66 -1.78 2.31
N LEU A 51 -6.55 -0.82 2.04
CA LEU A 51 -7.84 -0.67 2.74
C LEU A 51 -8.66 -1.97 2.73
N SER A 52 -8.79 -2.60 1.55
CA SER A 52 -9.48 -3.88 1.36
C SER A 52 -8.90 -4.98 2.25
N ALA A 53 -7.57 -5.14 2.28
CA ALA A 53 -6.92 -6.14 3.12
C ALA A 53 -7.28 -6.00 4.60
N THR A 54 -7.32 -4.78 5.13
CA THR A 54 -7.71 -4.54 6.52
C THR A 54 -9.19 -4.65 6.80
N LEU A 55 -10.03 -4.31 5.83
CA LEU A 55 -11.46 -4.60 5.94
C LEU A 55 -11.68 -6.11 6.03
N SER A 56 -10.94 -6.92 5.27
CA SER A 56 -10.99 -8.38 5.36
C SER A 56 -10.50 -8.89 6.72
N THR A 57 -9.39 -8.36 7.24
CA THR A 57 -8.87 -8.71 8.58
C THR A 57 -9.87 -8.46 9.70
N TYR A 58 -10.60 -7.33 9.67
CA TYR A 58 -11.57 -6.96 10.70
C TYR A 58 -13.03 -7.24 10.33
N SER A 59 -13.27 -7.98 9.25
CA SER A 59 -14.60 -8.20 8.68
C SER A 59 -15.59 -8.80 9.68
N GLU A 60 -15.17 -9.80 10.45
CA GLU A 60 -16.01 -10.47 11.45
C GLU A 60 -16.44 -9.51 12.58
N THR A 61 -15.50 -8.71 13.09
CA THR A 61 -15.78 -7.79 14.20
C THR A 61 -16.67 -6.64 13.73
N LEU A 62 -16.39 -6.08 12.55
CA LEU A 62 -17.18 -5.00 11.96
C LEU A 62 -18.60 -5.44 11.59
N ALA A 63 -18.78 -6.71 11.18
CA ALA A 63 -20.11 -7.26 10.89
C ALA A 63 -20.99 -7.38 12.15
N LYS A 64 -20.39 -7.60 13.32
CA LYS A 64 -21.10 -7.68 14.61
C LYS A 64 -21.42 -6.30 15.19
N THR A 65 -20.68 -5.25 14.80
CA THR A 65 -20.87 -3.89 15.29
C THR A 65 -22.09 -3.21 14.65
N VAL A 66 -22.99 -2.69 15.49
CA VAL A 66 -24.13 -1.86 15.06
C VAL A 66 -23.76 -0.39 15.26
N VAL A 67 -23.84 0.38 14.18
CA VAL A 67 -23.54 1.83 14.21
C VAL A 67 -24.82 2.58 14.57
N TYR A 68 -24.79 3.33 15.68
CA TYR A 68 -25.83 4.26 16.11
C TYR A 68 -25.20 5.63 16.43
N PRO A 69 -25.93 6.74 16.27
CA PRO A 69 -25.41 8.06 16.64
C PRO A 69 -25.15 8.13 18.15
N LEU A 70 -24.13 8.88 18.55
CA LEU A 70 -23.87 9.14 19.97
C LEU A 70 -25.05 9.89 20.62
N PRO A 71 -25.29 9.72 21.93
CA PRO A 71 -26.33 10.45 22.67
C PRO A 71 -26.18 11.97 22.59
N ASP A 72 -24.96 12.46 22.40
CA ASP A 72 -24.62 13.88 22.30
C ASP A 72 -24.89 14.47 20.90
N PHE A 73 -25.17 13.63 19.91
CA PHE A 73 -25.42 14.09 18.55
C PHE A 73 -26.86 14.62 18.41
N PRO A 74 -27.09 15.82 17.86
CA PRO A 74 -28.43 16.41 17.75
C PRO A 74 -29.26 15.71 16.65
N THR A 75 -29.84 14.55 16.99
CA THR A 75 -30.58 13.70 16.06
C THR A 75 -31.82 14.38 15.46
N THR A 76 -32.46 15.28 16.21
CA THR A 76 -33.73 15.94 15.81
C THR A 76 -33.52 17.07 14.81
N GLU A 77 -32.40 17.82 14.92
CA GLU A 77 -32.14 18.97 14.03
C GLU A 77 -31.50 18.55 12.70
N GLN A 78 -30.77 17.43 12.68
CA GLN A 78 -29.94 17.00 11.55
C GLN A 78 -30.27 15.57 11.09
N GLU A 79 -31.56 15.20 11.10
CA GLU A 79 -32.03 13.87 10.67
C GLU A 79 -31.68 13.56 9.20
N SER A 80 -31.84 14.55 8.30
CA SER A 80 -31.56 14.39 6.87
C SER A 80 -30.07 14.12 6.57
N LEU A 81 -29.18 14.73 7.35
CA LEU A 81 -27.74 14.49 7.26
C LEU A 81 -27.39 13.10 7.79
N LEU A 82 -27.94 12.72 8.94
CA LEU A 82 -27.69 11.43 9.58
C LEU A 82 -28.10 10.26 8.69
N THR A 83 -29.31 10.33 8.11
CA THR A 83 -29.84 9.31 7.19
C THR A 83 -29.01 9.20 5.90
N THR A 84 -28.31 10.27 5.51
CA THR A 84 -27.39 10.26 4.37
C THR A 84 -26.04 9.66 4.75
N LEU A 85 -25.46 10.02 5.90
CA LEU A 85 -24.16 9.52 6.36
C LEU A 85 -24.19 8.04 6.75
N LEU A 86 -25.25 7.58 7.42
CA LEU A 86 -25.41 6.18 7.85
C LEU A 86 -26.03 5.27 6.77
N ARG A 87 -26.21 5.79 5.55
CA ARG A 87 -26.78 5.01 4.44
C ARG A 87 -25.85 3.86 4.06
N LYS A 88 -26.34 2.62 4.18
CA LYS A 88 -25.64 1.41 3.69
C LYS A 88 -25.96 1.03 2.23
N LYS A 89 -26.91 1.72 1.59
CA LYS A 89 -27.31 1.42 0.21
C LYS A 89 -26.26 1.94 -0.77
N ALA A 90 -25.69 1.03 -1.56
CA ALA A 90 -24.78 1.35 -2.66
C ALA A 90 -25.45 2.24 -3.72
N LEU A 91 -24.62 2.93 -4.50
CA LEU A 91 -25.07 3.76 -5.61
C LEU A 91 -25.90 2.94 -6.62
N PRO A 92 -26.93 3.55 -7.25
CA PRO A 92 -27.80 2.84 -8.17
C PRO A 92 -27.03 2.19 -9.34
N GLU A 93 -26.02 2.87 -9.88
CA GLU A 93 -25.16 2.36 -10.96
C GLU A 93 -24.44 1.06 -10.57
N VAL A 94 -23.94 0.97 -9.34
CA VAL A 94 -23.26 -0.23 -8.84
C VAL A 94 -24.24 -1.40 -8.73
N ASN A 95 -25.48 -1.15 -8.33
CA ASN A 95 -26.50 -2.21 -8.26
C ASN A 95 -26.87 -2.72 -9.66
N GLU A 96 -26.97 -1.83 -10.65
CA GLU A 96 -27.21 -2.21 -12.04
C GLU A 96 -26.08 -3.09 -12.57
N TRP A 97 -24.82 -2.74 -12.31
CA TRP A 97 -23.67 -3.55 -12.71
C TRP A 97 -23.65 -4.93 -12.04
N ILE A 98 -24.05 -5.01 -10.76
CA ILE A 98 -24.19 -6.29 -10.05
C ILE A 98 -25.28 -7.14 -10.71
N GLU A 99 -26.41 -6.55 -11.06
CA GLU A 99 -27.51 -7.27 -11.70
C GLU A 99 -27.15 -7.74 -13.12
N ASP A 100 -26.50 -6.89 -13.91
CA ASP A 100 -25.99 -7.22 -15.24
C ASP A 100 -24.95 -8.36 -15.17
N SER A 101 -24.04 -8.29 -14.19
CA SER A 101 -23.05 -9.36 -13.95
C SER A 101 -23.73 -10.69 -13.58
N LYS A 102 -24.76 -10.66 -12.74
CA LYS A 102 -25.53 -11.87 -12.39
C LYS A 102 -26.23 -12.50 -13.60
N LYS A 103 -26.78 -11.68 -14.51
CA LYS A 103 -27.41 -12.16 -15.75
C LYS A 103 -26.38 -12.82 -16.68
N LYS A 104 -25.19 -12.25 -16.79
CA LYS A 104 -24.07 -12.77 -17.61
C LYS A 104 -23.42 -14.02 -17.03
N SER A 105 -23.49 -14.20 -15.71
CA SER A 105 -22.81 -15.29 -14.97
C SER A 105 -23.50 -16.67 -15.08
N THR A 106 -24.39 -16.90 -16.04
CA THR A 106 -25.33 -18.04 -15.99
C THR A 106 -24.75 -19.39 -16.45
N ASP A 107 -23.54 -19.48 -16.99
CA ASP A 107 -23.05 -20.74 -17.61
C ASP A 107 -21.55 -21.09 -17.42
N ILE A 108 -20.80 -20.44 -16.52
CA ILE A 108 -19.35 -20.70 -16.38
C ILE A 108 -19.06 -21.55 -15.13
N LEU A 109 -18.49 -22.74 -15.34
CA LEU A 109 -18.04 -23.65 -14.28
C LEU A 109 -16.73 -23.14 -13.67
N LEU A 110 -16.81 -22.09 -12.85
CA LEU A 110 -15.66 -21.35 -12.28
C LEU A 110 -14.68 -22.18 -11.44
N LYS A 111 -15.08 -23.39 -11.03
CA LYS A 111 -14.27 -24.21 -10.12
C LYS A 111 -13.05 -24.84 -10.81
N ASP A 112 -13.16 -25.14 -12.11
CA ASP A 112 -12.05 -25.69 -12.88
C ASP A 112 -11.02 -24.61 -13.26
N ASP A 113 -11.42 -23.33 -13.23
CA ASP A 113 -10.55 -22.19 -13.55
C ASP A 113 -9.57 -21.86 -12.43
N GLU A 114 -9.88 -22.16 -11.16
CA GLU A 114 -8.99 -21.84 -10.02
C GLU A 114 -7.68 -22.64 -10.12
N ASP A 115 -7.77 -23.96 -10.33
CA ASP A 115 -6.62 -24.85 -10.51
C ASP A 115 -5.79 -24.44 -11.74
N LEU A 116 -6.46 -24.02 -12.83
CA LEU A 116 -5.81 -23.52 -14.04
C LEU A 116 -5.04 -22.22 -13.76
N THR A 117 -5.63 -21.27 -13.03
CA THR A 117 -4.98 -19.99 -12.71
C THR A 117 -3.79 -20.16 -11.78
N ASP A 118 -3.88 -21.08 -10.81
CA ASP A 118 -2.76 -21.40 -9.92
C ASP A 118 -1.62 -22.09 -10.70
N TRP A 119 -1.94 -23.04 -11.57
CA TRP A 119 -0.96 -23.64 -12.47
C TRP A 119 -0.26 -22.59 -13.35
N ALA A 120 -1.03 -21.69 -13.96
CA ALA A 120 -0.49 -20.63 -14.82
C ALA A 120 0.42 -19.66 -14.05
N LEU A 121 0.04 -19.28 -12.82
CA LEU A 121 0.85 -18.45 -11.94
C LEU A 121 2.17 -19.15 -11.59
N ASN A 122 2.11 -20.43 -11.20
CA ASN A 122 3.29 -21.21 -10.88
C ASN A 122 4.22 -21.37 -12.08
N LEU A 123 3.68 -21.59 -13.28
CA LEU A 123 4.45 -21.64 -14.52
C LEU A 123 5.20 -20.32 -14.77
N VAL A 124 4.52 -19.18 -14.63
CA VAL A 124 5.13 -17.85 -14.82
C VAL A 124 6.23 -17.57 -13.80
N ILE A 125 6.01 -17.94 -12.53
CA ILE A 125 7.03 -17.80 -11.49
C ILE A 125 8.26 -18.65 -11.82
N ASN A 126 8.06 -19.92 -12.19
CA ASN A 126 9.15 -20.82 -12.55
C ASN A 126 9.96 -20.29 -13.74
N GLN A 127 9.29 -19.77 -14.76
CA GLN A 127 9.95 -19.18 -15.93
C GLN A 127 10.67 -17.88 -15.57
N ARG A 128 10.06 -17.02 -14.74
CA ARG A 128 10.74 -15.81 -14.24
C ARG A 128 12.00 -16.18 -13.46
N ASP A 129 11.95 -17.22 -12.64
CA ASP A 129 13.08 -17.62 -11.80
C ASP A 129 14.15 -18.41 -12.60
N GLU A 130 13.81 -18.96 -13.77
CA GLU A 130 14.78 -19.53 -14.74
C GLU A 130 15.60 -18.43 -15.45
N HIS A 131 15.11 -17.19 -15.50
CA HIS A 131 15.75 -16.08 -16.19
C HIS A 131 16.26 -15.00 -15.22
N GLU A 132 17.55 -14.69 -15.29
CA GLU A 132 18.10 -13.51 -14.61
C GLU A 132 17.79 -12.26 -15.42
N PHE A 133 16.99 -11.35 -14.85
CA PHE A 133 16.61 -10.07 -15.49
C PHE A 133 17.58 -8.92 -15.16
N ARG A 134 18.62 -9.20 -14.36
CA ARG A 134 19.63 -8.24 -13.94
C ARG A 134 21.02 -8.77 -14.27
N GLY A 135 21.86 -7.92 -14.84
CA GLY A 135 23.20 -8.29 -15.29
C GLY A 135 23.26 -8.52 -16.80
N PHE A 136 24.41 -9.02 -17.26
CA PHE A 136 24.68 -9.31 -18.68
C PHE A 136 24.64 -10.80 -19.01
N HIS A 137 24.61 -11.66 -17.98
CA HIS A 137 24.61 -13.11 -18.12
C HIS A 137 23.22 -13.67 -17.85
N THR A 138 22.82 -14.63 -18.66
CA THR A 138 21.65 -15.45 -18.39
C THR A 138 21.95 -16.44 -17.26
N LYS A 139 20.90 -16.92 -16.57
CA LYS A 139 21.06 -17.88 -15.47
C LYS A 139 21.83 -19.15 -15.89
N LYS A 140 21.61 -19.60 -17.13
CA LYS A 140 22.29 -20.77 -17.71
C LYS A 140 23.79 -20.54 -17.85
N GLU A 141 24.21 -19.34 -18.26
CA GLU A 141 25.63 -18.97 -18.38
C GLU A 141 26.31 -18.84 -17.00
N ILE A 142 25.57 -18.38 -15.98
CA ILE A 142 26.05 -18.33 -14.58
C ILE A 142 26.20 -19.74 -13.99
N ASP A 143 25.20 -20.61 -14.16
CA ASP A 143 25.22 -21.99 -13.66
C ASP A 143 26.30 -22.84 -14.36
N GLU A 144 26.59 -22.54 -15.63
CA GLU A 144 27.65 -23.18 -16.42
C GLU A 144 29.07 -22.63 -16.12
N GLN A 145 29.19 -21.67 -15.20
CA GLN A 145 30.48 -21.13 -14.75
C GLN A 145 31.35 -20.63 -15.92
N ILE A 146 30.73 -20.05 -16.96
CA ILE A 146 31.47 -19.43 -18.05
C ILE A 146 32.22 -18.23 -17.45
N ASN A 147 33.56 -18.30 -17.51
CA ASN A 147 34.47 -17.40 -16.81
C ASN A 147 34.13 -15.92 -17.07
N GLU A 148 34.08 -15.13 -15.99
CA GLU A 148 33.94 -13.65 -15.96
C GLU A 148 35.04 -12.88 -16.75
N ASP A 149 35.96 -13.59 -17.41
CA ASP A 149 37.10 -13.00 -18.10
C ASP A 149 36.75 -12.40 -19.48
N ASP A 150 35.62 -12.81 -20.07
CA ASP A 150 35.11 -12.27 -21.35
C ASP A 150 34.09 -11.13 -21.17
N ASP A 151 33.84 -10.69 -19.93
CA ASP A 151 33.08 -9.47 -19.72
C ASP A 151 33.83 -8.27 -20.31
N ILE A 152 33.06 -7.35 -20.92
CA ILE A 152 33.58 -6.07 -21.38
C ILE A 152 34.11 -5.35 -20.14
N LYS A 153 35.41 -5.49 -19.88
CA LYS A 153 36.16 -4.68 -18.93
C LYS A 153 36.01 -3.26 -19.46
N ILE A 154 35.01 -2.52 -18.96
CA ILE A 154 34.99 -1.08 -19.03
C ILE A 154 36.35 -0.72 -18.47
N LYS A 155 37.28 -0.30 -19.34
CA LYS A 155 38.54 0.27 -18.89
C LYS A 155 38.10 1.38 -17.98
N GLN A 156 38.22 1.18 -16.66
CA GLN A 156 38.09 2.25 -15.70
C GLN A 156 39.32 3.12 -15.92
N ASP A 157 39.32 3.87 -17.02
CA ASP A 157 40.13 5.06 -17.21
C ASP A 157 39.63 6.20 -16.30
N PHE A 158 38.84 5.88 -15.27
CA PHE A 158 38.89 6.61 -14.02
C PHE A 158 40.23 6.30 -13.35
N SER A 159 41.30 6.91 -13.87
CA SER A 159 42.50 7.17 -13.09
C SER A 159 42.03 7.83 -11.80
N ARG A 160 41.91 7.05 -10.72
CA ARG A 160 41.67 7.59 -9.39
C ARG A 160 42.66 8.75 -9.23
N PRO A 161 42.21 9.96 -8.86
CA PRO A 161 43.12 11.08 -8.74
C PRO A 161 44.24 10.63 -7.80
N LYS A 162 45.50 10.71 -8.29
CA LYS A 162 46.67 10.14 -7.60
C LYS A 162 46.94 10.78 -6.23
N TYR A 163 46.24 11.87 -5.93
CA TYR A 163 46.34 12.63 -4.70
C TYR A 163 44.94 12.97 -4.22
N SER A 164 44.74 12.92 -2.91
CA SER A 164 43.50 13.34 -2.31
C SER A 164 43.36 14.87 -2.41
N ILE A 165 42.12 15.36 -2.54
CA ILE A 165 41.81 16.80 -2.63
C ILE A 165 42.38 17.55 -1.42
N ASP A 166 42.34 16.93 -0.25
CA ASP A 166 42.86 17.49 1.00
C ASP A 166 44.40 17.62 1.00
N GLU A 167 45.11 16.72 0.33
CA GLU A 167 46.57 16.76 0.22
C GLU A 167 47.00 17.89 -0.73
N VAL A 168 46.25 18.09 -1.82
CA VAL A 168 46.47 19.20 -2.75
C VAL A 168 46.18 20.53 -2.07
N LEU A 169 45.09 20.62 -1.30
CA LEU A 169 44.76 21.82 -0.52
C LEU A 169 45.83 22.10 0.55
N LYS A 170 46.30 21.06 1.25
CA LYS A 170 47.36 21.20 2.26
C LYS A 170 48.68 21.65 1.64
N PHE A 171 49.02 21.16 0.45
CA PHE A 171 50.16 21.67 -0.32
C PHE A 171 50.00 23.16 -0.67
N MET A 172 48.83 23.57 -1.17
CA MET A 172 48.58 24.98 -1.52
C MET A 172 48.66 25.93 -0.33
N TYR A 173 48.16 25.52 0.84
CA TYR A 173 48.12 26.38 2.02
C TYR A 173 49.39 26.35 2.88
N GLN A 174 50.07 25.21 2.96
CA GLN A 174 51.18 25.00 3.90
C GLN A 174 52.51 24.66 3.20
N GLY A 175 52.51 24.53 1.87
CA GLY A 175 53.70 24.20 1.08
C GLY A 175 54.21 22.76 1.26
N SER A 176 53.48 21.91 1.98
CA SER A 176 53.89 20.53 2.27
C SER A 176 53.59 19.60 1.09
N LEU A 177 54.60 18.91 0.55
CA LEU A 177 54.46 18.03 -0.60
C LEU A 177 53.46 16.87 -0.33
N PRO A 178 52.52 16.59 -1.26
CA PRO A 178 51.59 15.48 -1.11
C PRO A 178 52.36 14.15 -1.21
N THR A 179 52.14 13.26 -0.24
CA THR A 179 52.76 11.93 -0.22
C THR A 179 51.79 10.94 -0.86
N LYS A 180 52.29 10.05 -1.73
CA LYS A 180 51.47 9.05 -2.43
C LYS A 180 50.88 8.01 -1.50
#